data_AF-A0A699KX14-F1
#
_entry.id   AF-A0A699KX14-F1
#
_cell.length_a   1.000
_cell.length_b   1.000
_cell.length_c   1.000
_cell.angle_alpha   90.00
_cell.angle_beta   90.00
_cell.angle_gamma   90.00
#
_symmetry.space_group_name_H-M   'P 1'
#
loop_
_entity.id
_entity.type
_entity.pdbx_description
1 polymer ?
#
loop_
_entity_poly.entity_id
_entity_poly.type
_entity_poly.pdbx_seq_one_letter_code
_entity_poly.pdbx_strand_id
1 'polypeptide(L)'
;MRVNKYLREDLENVDESWTVARFDSLPHVVHILTSKDRDAEIQTLKDQSDIVEEVVDEVVQTYHGGFNRAIQNYSQILRLFSESTQSIGKLKVDLGNAKKVISARNKQLHQLWYRSMTLRHIISLLDQIENIAQVPARINKLIDDNQFYAAVQVHVQSARMLEREGLQTVSRTLNIFRKFFGHTTSWRDSGVDVLL
;
A
#
# COMPACT_ATOMS: atom_id res chain seq x y z
N MET A 1 -48.99 -7.47 -8.53
CA MET A 1 -49.82 -6.75 -9.52
C MET A 1 -51.29 -7.19 -9.49
N ARG A 2 -51.64 -8.44 -9.14
CA ARG A 2 -53.04 -8.89 -8.97
C ARG A 2 -53.74 -8.32 -7.72
N VAL A 3 -53.01 -8.13 -6.62
CA VAL A 3 -53.50 -7.56 -5.36
C VAL A 3 -54.13 -6.18 -5.51
N ASN A 4 -53.51 -5.33 -6.33
CA ASN A 4 -53.99 -3.98 -6.54
C ASN A 4 -55.27 -3.89 -7.39
N LYS A 5 -55.69 -4.99 -8.04
CA LYS A 5 -56.83 -4.97 -8.95
C LYS A 5 -58.16 -5.25 -8.24
N TYR A 6 -58.22 -6.23 -7.34
CA TYR A 6 -59.44 -6.49 -6.57
C TYR A 6 -59.65 -5.45 -5.47
N LEU A 7 -58.59 -5.03 -4.76
CA LEU A 7 -58.70 -3.94 -3.77
C LEU A 7 -59.24 -2.64 -4.38
N ARG A 8 -58.94 -2.41 -5.66
CA ARG A 8 -59.44 -1.25 -6.40
C ARG A 8 -60.90 -1.43 -6.80
N GLU A 9 -61.32 -2.64 -7.13
CA GLU A 9 -62.72 -3.01 -7.42
C GLU A 9 -63.59 -2.93 -6.15
N ASP A 10 -63.05 -3.32 -4.99
CA ASP A 10 -63.73 -3.22 -3.69
C ASP A 10 -63.89 -1.75 -3.26
N LEU A 11 -62.87 -0.92 -3.51
CA LEU A 11 -62.93 0.54 -3.27
C LEU A 11 -63.83 1.30 -4.26
N GLU A 12 -64.09 0.77 -5.46
CA GLU A 12 -65.03 1.37 -6.42
C GLU A 12 -66.49 1.33 -5.92
N ASN A 13 -66.79 0.48 -4.93
CA ASN A 13 -68.09 0.43 -4.26
C ASN A 13 -68.26 1.48 -3.13
N VAL A 14 -67.19 2.20 -2.79
CA VAL A 14 -67.24 3.30 -1.82
C VAL A 14 -67.59 4.58 -2.56
N ASP A 15 -68.61 5.29 -2.04
CA ASP A 15 -69.09 6.52 -2.66
C ASP A 15 -67.97 7.59 -2.74
N GLU A 16 -67.83 8.23 -3.90
CA GLU A 16 -66.79 9.23 -4.17
C GLU A 16 -66.89 10.45 -3.23
N SER A 17 -68.08 10.70 -2.66
CA SER A 17 -68.34 11.71 -1.62
C SER A 17 -67.47 11.53 -0.35
N TRP A 18 -66.98 10.32 -0.07
CA TRP A 18 -66.06 10.04 1.05
C TRP A 18 -64.61 10.43 0.77
N THR A 19 -64.24 10.71 -0.49
CA THR A 19 -62.85 10.96 -0.92
C THR A 19 -62.46 12.45 -0.96
N VAL A 20 -63.40 13.33 -0.62
CA VAL A 20 -63.23 14.79 -0.75
C VAL A 20 -62.26 15.32 0.31
N ALA A 21 -61.27 16.12 -0.12
CA ALA A 21 -60.21 16.67 0.75
C ALA A 21 -60.72 17.54 1.92
N ARG A 22 -61.93 18.10 1.80
CA ARG A 22 -62.67 18.77 2.88
C ARG A 22 -63.96 18.03 3.12
N PHE A 23 -63.87 17.01 3.96
CA PHE A 23 -65.00 16.19 4.33
C PHE A 23 -66.00 16.97 5.21
N ASP A 24 -67.28 16.93 4.84
CA ASP A 24 -68.40 17.46 5.64
C ASP A 24 -69.34 16.31 5.99
N SER A 25 -69.42 15.99 7.28
CA SER A 25 -70.26 14.90 7.79
C SER A 25 -71.74 15.27 7.86
N LEU A 26 -72.07 16.56 7.92
CA LEU A 26 -73.44 17.01 8.20
C LEU A 26 -74.45 16.55 7.14
N PRO A 27 -74.19 16.66 5.82
CA PRO A 27 -75.10 16.15 4.79
C PRO A 27 -75.38 14.64 4.92
N HIS A 28 -74.35 13.86 5.27
CA HIS A 28 -74.41 12.42 5.41
C HIS A 28 -75.22 12.01 6.65
N VAL A 29 -74.97 12.68 7.79
CA VAL A 29 -75.73 12.46 9.03
C VAL A 29 -77.20 12.86 8.85
N VAL A 30 -77.46 13.98 8.17
CA VAL A 30 -78.82 14.43 7.86
C VAL A 30 -79.52 13.45 6.91
N HIS A 31 -78.84 12.91 5.91
CA HIS A 31 -79.37 11.89 5.01
C HIS A 31 -79.83 10.65 5.77
N ILE A 32 -78.97 10.11 6.65
CA ILE A 32 -79.27 8.94 7.48
C ILE A 32 -80.45 9.22 8.43
N LEU A 33 -80.50 10.41 9.06
CA LEU A 33 -81.58 10.76 9.99
C LEU A 33 -82.91 11.05 9.28
N THR A 34 -82.88 11.49 8.02
CA THR A 34 -84.09 11.82 7.24
C THR A 34 -84.61 10.63 6.42
N SER A 35 -83.79 9.57 6.28
CA SER A 35 -84.14 8.31 5.64
C SER A 35 -85.34 7.62 6.32
N LYS A 36 -86.16 6.94 5.49
CA LYS A 36 -87.26 6.08 5.95
C LYS A 36 -86.76 4.77 6.58
N ASP A 37 -85.57 4.33 6.21
CA ASP A 37 -84.94 3.11 6.68
C ASP A 37 -83.52 3.41 7.17
N ARG A 38 -83.45 3.94 8.39
CA ARG A 38 -82.21 4.43 8.99
C ARG A 38 -81.24 3.29 9.32
N ASP A 39 -81.79 2.15 9.71
CA ASP A 39 -81.00 0.98 10.07
C ASP A 39 -80.30 0.40 8.83
N ALA A 40 -80.98 0.39 7.67
CA ALA A 40 -80.37 -0.01 6.39
C ALA A 40 -79.24 0.94 5.94
N GLU A 41 -79.43 2.25 6.06
CA GLU A 41 -78.40 3.25 5.73
C GLU A 41 -77.18 3.15 6.66
N ILE A 42 -77.40 2.95 7.97
CA ILE A 42 -76.33 2.72 8.95
C ILE A 42 -75.60 1.42 8.65
N GLN A 43 -76.32 0.36 8.26
CA GLN A 43 -75.70 -0.92 7.92
C GLN A 43 -74.82 -0.79 6.67
N THR A 44 -75.31 -0.10 5.63
CA THR A 44 -74.54 0.15 4.40
C THR A 44 -73.26 0.93 4.69
N LEU A 45 -73.32 1.92 5.58
CA LEU A 45 -72.14 2.68 6.02
C LEU A 45 -71.11 1.81 6.76
N LYS A 46 -71.58 0.90 7.62
CA LYS A 46 -70.71 -0.05 8.32
C LYS A 46 -70.06 -1.02 7.35
N ASP A 47 -70.81 -1.56 6.40
CA ASP A 47 -70.30 -2.46 5.38
C ASP A 47 -69.21 -1.77 4.52
N GLN A 48 -69.42 -0.49 4.15
CA GLN A 48 -68.40 0.31 3.46
C GLN A 48 -67.15 0.58 4.34
N SER A 49 -67.34 0.82 5.64
CA SER A 49 -66.22 1.00 6.58
C SER A 49 -65.39 -0.28 6.74
N ASP A 50 -66.05 -1.43 6.86
CA ASP A 50 -65.40 -2.73 7.01
C ASP A 50 -64.59 -3.08 5.76
N ILE A 51 -65.11 -2.80 4.55
CA ILE A 51 -64.38 -2.96 3.29
C ILE A 51 -63.10 -2.10 3.28
N VAL A 52 -63.19 -0.83 3.69
CA VAL A 52 -62.03 0.07 3.72
C VAL A 52 -60.99 -0.41 4.74
N GLU A 53 -61.41 -0.88 5.91
CA GLU A 53 -60.52 -1.40 6.95
C GLU A 53 -59.76 -2.65 6.46
N GLU A 54 -60.46 -3.60 5.83
CA GLU A 54 -59.85 -4.80 5.24
C GLU A 54 -58.83 -4.45 4.14
N VAL A 55 -59.18 -3.51 3.26
CA VAL A 55 -58.29 -3.04 2.19
C VAL A 55 -57.04 -2.37 2.77
N VAL A 56 -57.18 -1.53 3.81
CA VAL A 56 -56.05 -0.86 4.47
C VAL A 56 -55.13 -1.87 5.12
N ASP A 57 -55.69 -2.83 5.87
CA ASP A 57 -54.91 -3.89 6.52
C ASP A 57 -54.13 -4.71 5.50
N GLU A 58 -54.75 -5.08 4.38
CA GLU A 58 -54.07 -5.84 3.35
C GLU A 58 -52.96 -5.05 2.64
N VAL A 59 -53.18 -3.76 2.37
CA VAL A 59 -52.13 -2.87 1.83
C VAL A 59 -50.97 -2.80 2.81
N VAL A 60 -51.24 -2.56 4.10
CA VAL A 60 -50.20 -2.52 5.14
C VAL A 60 -49.43 -3.85 5.19
N GLN A 61 -50.13 -4.98 5.25
CA GLN A 61 -49.53 -6.31 5.30
C GLN A 61 -48.64 -6.59 4.07
N THR A 62 -49.12 -6.19 2.88
CA THR A 62 -48.42 -6.39 1.61
C THR A 62 -47.12 -5.61 1.53
N TYR A 63 -47.13 -4.35 1.98
CA TYR A 63 -45.96 -3.48 1.90
C TYR A 63 -45.00 -3.62 3.09
N HIS A 64 -45.47 -4.04 4.27
CA HIS A 64 -44.65 -4.16 5.48
C HIS A 64 -43.45 -5.10 5.27
N GLY A 65 -43.66 -6.25 4.62
CA GLY A 65 -42.58 -7.20 4.31
C GLY A 65 -41.58 -6.69 3.26
N GLY A 66 -42.02 -5.88 2.30
CA GLY A 66 -41.14 -5.24 1.32
C GLY A 66 -40.29 -4.14 1.96
N PHE A 67 -40.93 -3.29 2.77
CA PHE A 67 -40.28 -2.19 3.48
C PHE A 67 -39.23 -2.68 4.47
N ASN A 68 -39.57 -3.67 5.31
CA ASN A 68 -38.60 -4.24 6.26
C ASN A 68 -37.42 -4.90 5.56
N ARG A 69 -37.63 -5.60 4.45
CA ARG A 69 -36.53 -6.16 3.64
C ARG A 69 -35.65 -5.06 3.04
N ALA A 70 -36.25 -3.98 2.53
CA ALA A 70 -35.51 -2.83 2.01
C ALA A 70 -34.65 -2.16 3.10
N ILE A 71 -35.20 -1.96 4.30
CA ILE A 71 -34.46 -1.44 5.45
C ILE A 71 -33.30 -2.36 5.82
N GLN A 72 -33.55 -3.66 5.97
CA GLN A 72 -32.51 -4.62 6.33
C GLN A 72 -31.37 -4.66 5.29
N ASN A 73 -31.72 -4.70 4.00
CA ASN A 73 -30.73 -4.65 2.92
C ASN A 73 -29.91 -3.36 2.97
N TYR A 74 -30.55 -2.21 3.19
CA TYR A 74 -29.86 -0.94 3.30
C TYR A 74 -28.89 -0.92 4.49
N SER A 75 -29.32 -1.39 5.66
CA SER A 75 -28.44 -1.53 6.84
C SER A 75 -27.26 -2.46 6.57
N GLN A 76 -27.47 -3.57 5.85
CA GLN A 76 -26.40 -4.48 5.48
C GLN A 76 -25.41 -3.83 4.51
N ILE A 77 -25.89 -3.07 3.52
CA ILE A 77 -25.04 -2.31 2.59
C ILE A 77 -24.20 -1.29 3.34
N LEU A 78 -24.78 -0.54 4.29
CA LEU A 78 -24.02 0.40 5.12
C LEU A 78 -22.94 -0.28 5.94
N ARG A 79 -23.24 -1.46 6.51
CA ARG A 79 -22.25 -2.25 7.26
C ARG A 79 -21.09 -2.67 6.37
N LEU A 80 -21.38 -3.23 5.19
CA LEU A 80 -20.36 -3.63 4.22
C LEU A 80 -19.51 -2.44 3.75
N PHE A 81 -20.10 -1.26 3.55
CA PHE A 81 -19.38 -0.05 3.21
C PHE A 81 -18.42 0.39 4.32
N SER A 82 -18.86 0.32 5.57
CA SER A 82 -18.04 0.64 6.74
C SER A 82 -16.86 -0.33 6.89
N GLU A 83 -17.13 -1.63 6.79
CA GLU A 83 -16.12 -2.69 6.82
C GLU A 83 -15.08 -2.53 5.69
N SER A 84 -15.55 -2.21 4.48
CA SER A 84 -14.68 -1.95 3.32
C SER A 84 -13.80 -0.72 3.54
N THR A 85 -14.38 0.38 4.05
CA THR A 85 -13.64 1.62 4.34
C THR A 85 -12.55 1.37 5.38
N GLN A 86 -12.86 0.62 6.44
CA GLN A 86 -11.87 0.24 7.44
C GLN A 86 -10.76 -0.65 6.85
N SER A 87 -11.12 -1.61 6.01
CA SER A 87 -10.16 -2.51 5.35
C SER A 87 -9.22 -1.77 4.41
N ILE A 88 -9.74 -0.82 3.62
CA ILE A 88 -8.93 0.07 2.77
C ILE A 88 -7.97 0.90 3.63
N GLY A 89 -8.44 1.40 4.78
CA GLY A 89 -7.60 2.12 5.74
C GLY A 89 -6.41 1.29 6.23
N LYS A 90 -6.67 0.03 6.64
CA LYS A 90 -5.61 -0.91 7.05
C LYS A 90 -4.65 -1.21 5.91
N LEU A 91 -5.17 -1.55 4.72
CA LEU A 91 -4.36 -1.85 3.54
C LEU A 91 -3.43 -0.69 3.16
N LYS A 92 -3.90 0.56 3.27
CA LYS A 92 -3.08 1.76 3.02
C LYS A 92 -1.91 1.87 4.00
N VAL A 93 -2.15 1.57 5.27
CA VAL A 93 -1.09 1.56 6.31
C VAL A 93 -0.08 0.45 6.03
N ASP A 94 -0.55 -0.76 5.73
CA ASP A 94 0.30 -1.92 5.44
C ASP A 94 1.17 -1.69 4.21
N LEU A 95 0.59 -1.14 3.14
CA LEU A 95 1.34 -0.76 1.93
C LEU A 95 2.38 0.33 2.23
N GLY A 96 2.05 1.31 3.07
CA GLY A 96 2.99 2.32 3.53
C GLY A 96 4.17 1.72 4.29
N ASN A 97 3.92 0.74 5.14
CA ASN A 97 4.96 0.03 5.89
C ASN A 97 5.82 -0.85 4.98
N ALA A 98 5.21 -1.61 4.07
CA ALA A 98 5.92 -2.40 3.08
C ALA A 98 6.84 -1.53 2.21
N LYS A 99 6.35 -0.37 1.74
CA LYS A 99 7.15 0.60 0.99
C LYS A 99 8.38 1.07 1.78
N LYS A 100 8.24 1.34 3.08
CA LYS A 100 9.37 1.76 3.94
C LYS A 100 10.43 0.66 4.04
N VAL A 101 10.01 -0.58 4.28
CA VAL A 101 10.92 -1.74 4.37
C VAL A 101 11.68 -1.96 3.06
N ILE A 102 10.97 -1.95 1.94
CA ILE A 102 11.59 -2.13 0.61
C ILE A 102 12.58 -0.99 0.32
N SER A 103 12.21 0.25 0.64
CA SER A 103 13.08 1.42 0.42
C SER A 103 14.36 1.34 1.27
N ALA A 104 14.25 0.88 2.52
CA ALA A 104 15.41 0.67 3.39
C ALA A 104 16.33 -0.43 2.83
N ARG A 105 15.76 -1.56 2.39
CA ARG A 105 16.51 -2.66 1.75
C ARG A 105 17.21 -2.21 0.47
N ASN A 106 16.56 -1.38 -0.36
CA ASN A 106 17.16 -0.85 -1.57
C ASN A 106 18.41 0.00 -1.29
N LYS A 107 18.34 0.87 -0.26
CA LYS A 107 19.51 1.66 0.17
C LYS A 107 20.67 0.75 0.63
N GLN A 108 20.36 -0.28 1.41
CA GLN A 108 21.37 -1.27 1.83
C GLN A 108 21.98 -2.01 0.63
N LEU A 109 21.18 -2.38 -0.36
CA LEU A 109 21.66 -3.07 -1.56
C LEU A 109 22.61 -2.18 -2.37
N HIS A 110 22.28 -0.90 -2.56
CA HIS A 110 23.18 0.06 -3.21
C HIS A 110 24.51 0.19 -2.48
N GLN A 111 24.49 0.25 -1.14
CA GLN A 111 25.73 0.29 -0.34
C GLN A 111 26.56 -0.98 -0.52
N LEU A 112 25.93 -2.16 -0.50
CA LEU A 112 26.61 -3.44 -0.72
C LEU A 112 27.19 -3.53 -2.13
N TRP A 113 26.48 -3.03 -3.14
CA TRP A 113 26.96 -2.98 -4.52
C TRP A 113 28.20 -2.08 -4.65
N TYR A 114 28.18 -0.86 -4.11
CA TYR A 114 29.34 0.02 -4.08
C TYR A 114 30.52 -0.64 -3.35
N ARG A 115 30.28 -1.24 -2.18
CA ARG A 115 31.31 -1.96 -1.43
C ARG A 115 31.90 -3.11 -2.24
N SER A 116 31.06 -3.87 -2.95
CA SER A 116 31.48 -4.96 -3.83
C SER A 116 32.33 -4.47 -5.02
N MET A 117 31.95 -3.35 -5.63
CA MET A 117 32.71 -2.69 -6.69
C MET A 117 34.10 -2.24 -6.20
N THR A 118 34.15 -1.58 -5.04
CA THR A 118 35.39 -1.14 -4.40
C THR A 118 36.29 -2.32 -4.05
N LEU A 119 35.73 -3.38 -3.48
CA LEU A 119 36.50 -4.58 -3.16
C LEU A 119 37.09 -5.25 -4.40
N ARG A 120 36.33 -5.35 -5.50
CA ARG A 120 36.87 -5.85 -6.77
C ARG A 120 38.03 -4.99 -7.28
N HIS A 121 37.92 -3.68 -7.17
CA HIS A 121 39.00 -2.77 -7.56
C HIS A 121 40.25 -2.96 -6.67
N ILE A 122 40.06 -3.08 -5.36
CA ILE A 122 41.15 -3.36 -4.41
C ILE A 122 41.84 -4.68 -4.74
N ILE A 123 41.08 -5.76 -4.99
CA ILE A 123 41.65 -7.06 -5.37
C ILE A 123 42.49 -6.91 -6.65
N SER A 124 41.98 -6.22 -7.68
CA SER A 124 42.73 -5.99 -8.92
C SER A 124 44.02 -5.18 -8.69
N LEU A 125 44.01 -4.20 -7.78
CA LEU A 125 45.22 -3.47 -7.41
C LEU A 125 46.21 -4.35 -6.64
N LEU A 126 45.72 -5.20 -5.72
CA LEU A 126 46.56 -6.13 -4.97
C LEU A 126 47.23 -7.14 -5.90
N ASP A 127 46.50 -7.71 -6.87
CA ASP A 127 47.07 -8.59 -7.90
C ASP A 127 48.17 -7.87 -8.71
N GLN A 128 47.95 -6.60 -9.07
CA GLN A 128 48.96 -5.81 -9.77
C GLN A 128 50.21 -5.56 -8.92
N ILE A 129 50.03 -5.27 -7.63
CA ILE A 129 51.14 -5.08 -6.68
C ILE A 129 51.92 -6.38 -6.52
N GLU A 130 51.26 -7.52 -6.35
CA GLU A 130 51.91 -8.82 -6.22
C GLU A 130 52.71 -9.17 -7.48
N ASN A 131 52.12 -8.96 -8.66
CA ASN A 131 52.82 -9.18 -9.93
C ASN A 131 54.09 -8.34 -10.04
N ILE A 132 54.05 -7.05 -9.63
CA ILE A 132 55.22 -6.17 -9.62
C ILE A 132 56.24 -6.62 -8.56
N ALA A 133 55.79 -7.03 -7.38
CA ALA A 133 56.67 -7.49 -6.31
C ALA A 133 57.48 -8.74 -6.69
N GLN A 134 56.96 -9.58 -7.59
CA GLN A 134 57.67 -10.76 -8.12
C GLN A 134 58.67 -10.44 -9.23
N VAL A 135 58.63 -9.23 -9.82
CA VAL A 135 59.49 -8.86 -10.97
C VAL A 135 60.99 -8.97 -10.67
N PRO A 136 61.52 -8.49 -9.52
CA PRO A 136 62.96 -8.59 -9.24
C PRO A 136 63.47 -10.04 -9.23
N ALA A 137 62.70 -10.97 -8.66
CA ALA A 137 63.05 -12.39 -8.64
C ALA A 137 63.06 -12.99 -10.06
N ARG A 138 62.08 -12.61 -10.91
CA ARG A 138 62.04 -13.03 -12.32
C ARG A 138 63.20 -12.46 -13.13
N ILE A 139 63.57 -11.20 -12.91
CA ILE A 139 64.71 -10.55 -13.56
C ILE A 139 66.01 -11.26 -13.17
N ASN A 140 66.23 -11.52 -11.88
CA ASN A 140 67.44 -12.21 -11.42
C ASN A 140 67.58 -13.60 -12.06
N LYS A 141 66.50 -14.37 -12.11
CA LYS A 141 66.50 -15.68 -12.78
C LYS A 141 66.88 -15.58 -14.27
N LEU A 142 66.32 -14.60 -15.00
CA LEU A 142 66.66 -14.39 -16.42
C LEU A 142 68.11 -13.94 -16.62
N ILE A 143 68.67 -13.19 -15.67
CA ILE A 143 70.08 -12.80 -15.68
C ILE A 143 70.97 -14.03 -15.46
N ASP A 144 70.63 -14.88 -14.48
CA ASP A 144 71.36 -16.13 -14.20
C ASP A 144 71.36 -17.08 -15.42
N ASP A 145 70.25 -17.10 -16.17
CA ASP A 145 70.10 -17.86 -17.42
C ASP A 145 70.74 -17.17 -18.65
N ASN A 146 71.47 -16.06 -18.47
CA ASN A 146 72.06 -15.19 -19.52
C ASN A 146 71.06 -14.63 -20.56
N GLN A 147 69.77 -14.55 -20.21
CA GLN A 147 68.68 -14.03 -21.05
C GLN A 147 68.48 -12.52 -20.85
N PHE A 148 69.52 -11.71 -21.07
CA PHE A 148 69.53 -10.27 -20.76
C PHE A 148 68.45 -9.46 -21.48
N TYR A 149 68.15 -9.79 -22.75
CA TYR A 149 67.11 -9.10 -23.51
C TYR A 149 65.72 -9.29 -22.89
N ALA A 150 65.39 -10.52 -22.50
CA ALA A 150 64.12 -10.83 -21.83
C ALA A 150 64.02 -10.14 -20.46
N ALA A 151 65.13 -10.09 -19.71
CA ALA A 151 65.18 -9.38 -18.43
C ALA A 151 64.87 -7.87 -18.58
N VAL A 152 65.45 -7.22 -19.58
CA VAL A 152 65.18 -5.80 -19.88
C VAL A 152 63.73 -5.60 -20.32
N GLN A 153 63.16 -6.50 -21.13
CA GLN A 153 61.75 -6.41 -21.53
C GLN A 153 60.80 -6.48 -20.32
N VAL A 154 61.02 -7.43 -19.42
CA VAL A 154 60.22 -7.57 -18.18
C VAL A 154 60.37 -6.33 -17.31
N HIS A 155 61.58 -5.77 -17.20
CA HIS A 155 61.81 -4.54 -16.45
C HIS A 155 61.03 -3.35 -17.03
N VAL A 156 61.15 -3.09 -18.33
CA VAL A 156 60.45 -1.98 -19.00
C VAL A 156 58.93 -2.13 -18.90
N GLN A 157 58.41 -3.35 -19.04
CA GLN A 157 56.98 -3.64 -18.87
C GLN A 157 56.51 -3.33 -17.44
N SER A 158 57.27 -3.76 -16.44
CA SER A 158 56.94 -3.49 -15.03
C SER A 158 57.01 -2.00 -14.66
N ALA A 159 57.96 -1.26 -15.24
CA ALA A 159 58.08 0.19 -15.05
C ALA A 159 56.85 0.93 -15.59
N ARG A 160 56.37 0.55 -16.77
CA ARG A 160 55.12 1.09 -17.35
C ARG A 160 53.88 0.73 -16.53
N MET A 161 53.86 -0.43 -15.89
CA MET A 161 52.76 -0.80 -14.99
C MET A 161 52.75 0.10 -13.75
N LEU A 162 53.91 0.38 -13.17
CA LEU A 162 54.06 1.29 -12.02
C LEU A 162 53.63 2.72 -12.32
N GLU A 163 53.73 3.18 -13.57
CA GLU A 163 53.32 4.52 -13.99
C GLU A 163 51.79 4.73 -14.03
N ARG A 164 50.98 3.65 -13.94
CA ARG A 164 49.52 3.77 -13.90
C ARG A 164 49.06 4.47 -12.62
N GLU A 165 48.14 5.44 -12.76
CA GLU A 165 47.68 6.32 -11.66
C GLU A 165 47.20 5.58 -10.39
N GLY A 166 46.54 4.44 -10.56
CA GLY A 166 46.06 3.61 -9.43
C GLY A 166 47.20 3.08 -8.55
N LEU A 167 48.29 2.63 -9.16
CA LEU A 167 49.47 2.14 -8.45
C LEU A 167 50.33 3.27 -7.90
N GLN A 168 50.45 4.39 -8.65
CA GLN A 168 51.13 5.60 -8.17
C GLN A 168 50.50 6.13 -6.87
N THR A 169 49.16 6.13 -6.79
CA THR A 169 48.46 6.59 -5.58
C THR A 169 48.79 5.68 -4.40
N VAL A 170 48.73 4.36 -4.56
CA VAL A 170 49.09 3.40 -3.49
C VAL A 170 50.57 3.51 -3.11
N SER A 171 51.48 3.60 -4.08
CA SER A 171 52.91 3.79 -3.82
C SER A 171 53.21 5.10 -3.10
N ARG A 172 52.51 6.20 -3.44
CA ARG A 172 52.64 7.48 -2.72
C ARG A 172 52.14 7.37 -1.29
N THR A 173 50.97 6.78 -1.05
CA THR A 173 50.43 6.60 0.30
C THR A 173 51.33 5.70 1.14
N LEU A 174 51.78 4.56 0.61
CA LEU A 174 52.73 3.68 1.29
C LEU A 174 54.06 4.38 1.59
N ASN A 175 54.58 5.20 0.66
CA ASN A 175 55.79 5.98 0.89
C ASN A 175 55.61 7.05 1.98
N ILE A 176 54.45 7.72 2.03
CA ILE A 176 54.12 8.68 3.08
C ILE A 176 54.01 7.95 4.43
N PHE A 177 53.33 6.82 4.49
CA PHE A 177 53.24 5.98 5.69
C PHE A 177 54.64 5.53 6.13
N ARG A 178 55.46 4.98 5.23
CA ARG A 178 56.84 4.57 5.51
C ARG A 178 57.68 5.73 6.04
N LYS A 179 57.55 6.93 5.47
CA LYS A 179 58.25 8.13 5.94
C LYS A 179 57.76 8.55 7.33
N PHE A 180 56.45 8.55 7.55
CA PHE A 180 55.84 8.91 8.84
C PHE A 180 56.24 7.92 9.95
N PHE A 181 56.07 6.62 9.72
CA PHE A 181 56.42 5.58 10.69
C PHE A 181 57.94 5.39 10.86
N GLY A 182 58.72 5.57 9.80
CA GLY A 182 60.19 5.57 9.87
C GLY A 182 60.75 6.73 10.70
N HIS A 183 60.10 7.90 10.70
CA HIS A 183 60.44 8.98 11.62
C HIS A 183 60.03 8.67 13.07
N THR A 184 58.91 7.97 13.32
CA THR A 184 58.51 7.60 14.70
C THR A 184 59.42 6.56 15.36
N THR A 185 60.04 5.66 14.60
CA THR A 185 61.09 4.77 15.12
C THR A 185 62.38 5.52 15.46
N SER A 186 62.68 6.61 14.75
CA SER A 186 63.84 7.48 15.07
C SER A 186 63.70 8.18 16.43
N TRP A 187 62.48 8.52 16.87
CA TRP A 187 62.23 9.09 18.19
C TRP A 187 62.36 8.06 19.32
N ARG A 188 62.08 6.78 19.03
CA ARG A 188 62.26 5.67 19.97
C ARG A 188 63.73 5.31 20.19
N ASP A 189 64.55 5.41 19.14
CA ASP A 189 66.00 5.16 19.22
C ASP A 189 66.80 6.38 19.73
N SER A 190 66.20 7.57 19.76
CA SER A 190 66.86 8.81 20.24
C SER A 190 66.65 9.09 21.74
N GLY A 191 66.14 8.13 22.51
CA GLY A 191 66.19 8.16 23.97
C GLY A 191 65.50 9.35 24.63
N VAL A 192 64.37 9.82 24.08
CA VAL A 192 63.48 10.73 24.82
C VAL A 192 62.28 9.91 25.28
N ASP A 193 62.44 9.24 26.42
CA ASP A 193 61.31 8.82 27.24
C ASP A 193 60.58 10.08 27.71
N VAL A 194 59.47 10.41 27.07
CA VAL A 194 58.45 11.24 27.71
C VAL A 194 57.40 10.29 28.27
N LEU A 195 57.54 10.03 29.57
CA LEU A 195 56.44 9.57 30.41
C LEU A 195 55.30 10.61 30.31
N LEU A 196 54.22 10.23 29.64
CA LEU A 196 52.79 10.42 29.99
C LEU A 196 51.90 10.02 28.80
#